data_AF-A0A4P9WPN8-F1
#
_entry.id   AF-A0A4P9WPN8-F1
#
_cell.length_a   1.000
_cell.length_b   1.000
_cell.length_c   1.000
_cell.angle_alpha   90.00
_cell.angle_beta   90.00
_cell.angle_gamma   90.00
#
_symmetry.space_group_name_H-M   'P 1'
#
loop_
_entity.id
_entity.type
_entity.pdbx_description
1 polymer ?
#
loop_
_entity_poly.entity_id
_entity_poly.type
_entity_poly.pdbx_seq_one_letter_code
_entity_poly.pdbx_strand_id
1 'polypeptide(L)'
;MPLNPNGKIDKNALPFPDTALAPVPDPSTPDESNLSPLQLAIREIWARVLNIPASTISLPDNFFDLGGHSILATRLVFEIRKTLAVQVPLGLVYREPTIAGMAREVDFARGGDLNLERGTAETKRARSESQLNLAGLDAEVDYAAELEAVDDQTIAAAGLPPFSFPSLAPADHPVFFLTGATGFLGAFILDTLLRRYSGSKVVTLVRAPSPADALQRLRDNGERHLVWEEDWVTEGRVEALCGDLGSAKFGFDAEVWEGLAKEVDIIVHNGALVHWVYPYHKLYAPNVLGTLTSLRLATLHHLKPLHFISSTSVLDTDHYVRMLTLGDEGRVRESDDLEGSRRGLRSGYGQTKWVAEKLIMRARQRGVPATIVRPGYIVGESKSGGAFLIFAFGSG
;
A
#
# COMPACT_ATOMS: atom_id res chain seq x y z
N MET A 1 3.60 13.52 31.56
CA MET A 1 2.30 12.86 31.33
C MET A 1 1.31 13.39 32.36
N PRO A 2 0.07 13.77 31.97
CA PRO A 2 -0.91 14.28 32.92
C PRO A 2 -1.41 13.16 33.86
N LEU A 3 -1.54 13.49 35.14
CA LEU A 3 -1.95 12.59 36.21
C LEU A 3 -3.29 13.07 36.77
N ASN A 4 -4.13 12.14 37.21
CA ASN A 4 -5.36 12.48 37.94
C ASN A 4 -5.03 12.89 39.40
N PRO A 5 -6.00 13.41 40.18
CA PRO A 5 -5.79 13.82 41.58
C PRO A 5 -5.27 12.71 42.52
N ASN A 6 -5.28 11.46 42.08
CA ASN A 6 -4.80 10.29 42.81
C ASN A 6 -3.42 9.78 42.29
N GLY A 7 -2.70 10.57 41.50
CA GLY A 7 -1.33 10.24 41.06
C GLY A 7 -1.24 9.08 40.07
N LYS A 8 -2.35 8.70 39.42
CA LYS A 8 -2.37 7.71 38.32
C LYS A 8 -2.49 8.42 36.98
N ILE A 9 -1.94 7.80 35.94
CA ILE A 9 -2.02 8.28 34.55
C ILE A 9 -3.49 8.45 34.14
N ASP A 10 -3.85 9.67 33.75
CA ASP A 10 -5.20 10.00 33.31
C ASP A 10 -5.38 9.57 31.84
N LYS A 11 -6.01 8.41 31.65
CA LYS A 11 -6.25 7.81 30.32
C LYS A 11 -7.18 8.64 29.43
N ASN A 12 -7.95 9.58 30.00
CA ASN A 12 -8.84 10.47 29.25
C ASN A 12 -8.17 11.80 28.89
N ALA A 13 -6.98 12.08 29.43
CA ALA A 13 -6.20 13.29 29.17
C ALA A 13 -4.93 13.01 28.33
N LEU A 14 -4.83 11.82 27.72
CA LEU A 14 -3.73 11.51 26.81
C LEU A 14 -4.00 12.16 25.43
N PRO A 15 -3.10 13.00 24.92
CA PRO A 15 -3.18 13.45 23.53
C PRO A 15 -2.96 12.24 22.61
N PHE A 16 -3.82 12.12 21.60
CA PHE A 16 -3.65 11.15 20.52
C PHE A 16 -2.40 11.53 19.71
N PRO A 17 -1.59 10.55 19.27
CA PRO A 17 -0.40 10.83 18.46
C PRO A 17 -0.77 11.48 17.12
N ASP A 18 -0.03 12.54 16.79
CA ASP A 18 -0.22 13.46 15.68
C ASP A 18 -0.40 12.77 14.30
N THR A 19 -1.62 12.83 13.78
CA THR A 19 -1.90 12.89 12.34
C THR A 19 -2.02 14.36 11.94
N ALA A 20 -0.89 15.02 11.76
CA ALA A 20 -0.77 16.39 11.26
C ALA A 20 -0.12 16.32 9.85
N LEU A 21 -0.62 16.88 8.75
CA LEU A 21 -1.71 17.81 8.47
C LEU A 21 -2.25 17.51 7.06
N ALA A 22 -3.52 17.15 6.95
CA ALA A 22 -4.32 17.55 5.79
C ALA A 22 -4.96 18.90 6.15
N PRO A 23 -5.17 19.83 5.19
CA PRO A 23 -5.86 21.07 5.48
C PRO A 23 -7.22 20.74 6.09
N VAL A 24 -7.44 21.16 7.33
CA VAL A 24 -8.75 21.15 7.97
C VAL A 24 -9.61 22.11 7.15
N PRO A 25 -10.65 21.66 6.45
CA PRO A 25 -11.64 22.57 5.90
C PRO A 25 -12.25 23.32 7.09
N ASP A 26 -12.45 24.63 6.92
CA ASP A 26 -13.18 25.52 7.83
C ASP A 26 -14.36 24.76 8.52
N PRO A 27 -14.57 24.88 9.85
CA PRO A 27 -15.69 24.23 10.52
C PRO A 27 -17.02 24.90 10.14
N SER A 28 -17.42 24.78 8.87
CA SER A 28 -18.82 24.83 8.50
C SER A 28 -19.47 23.61 9.14
N THR A 29 -20.38 23.85 10.09
CA THR A 29 -21.31 22.83 10.56
C THR A 29 -21.87 22.07 9.34
N PRO A 30 -21.72 20.74 9.25
CA PRO A 30 -22.30 19.98 8.16
C PRO A 30 -23.78 20.32 8.08
N ASP A 31 -24.24 20.76 6.92
CA ASP A 31 -25.63 21.19 6.73
C ASP A 31 -26.57 20.01 6.99
N GLU A 32 -27.11 19.93 8.21
CA GLU A 32 -28.00 18.84 8.63
C GLU A 32 -29.33 18.86 7.87
N SER A 33 -29.65 19.99 7.22
CA SER A 33 -30.96 20.23 6.62
C SER A 33 -31.26 19.41 5.36
N ASN A 34 -30.29 18.65 4.84
CA ASN A 34 -30.40 17.94 3.56
C ASN A 34 -30.06 16.44 3.62
N LEU A 35 -29.97 15.84 4.81
CA LEU A 35 -29.69 14.41 4.94
C LEU A 35 -30.96 13.57 4.86
N SER A 36 -30.95 12.54 4.01
CA SER A 36 -32.03 11.55 4.02
C SER A 36 -32.06 10.78 5.35
N PRO A 37 -33.23 10.25 5.78
CA PRO A 37 -33.35 9.44 6.99
C PRO A 37 -32.37 8.25 7.01
N LEU A 38 -32.07 7.68 5.84
CA LEU A 38 -31.11 6.59 5.72
C LEU A 38 -29.66 7.05 5.94
N GLN A 39 -29.27 8.18 5.34
CA GLN A 39 -27.94 8.76 5.56
C GLN A 39 -27.74 9.14 7.03
N LEU A 40 -28.76 9.71 7.68
CA LEU A 40 -28.74 9.98 9.12
C LEU A 40 -28.52 8.71 9.93
N ALA A 41 -29.27 7.64 9.63
CA ALA A 41 -29.11 6.39 10.35
C ALA A 41 -27.72 5.76 10.16
N ILE A 42 -27.15 5.83 8.96
CA ILE A 42 -25.80 5.34 8.69
C ILE A 42 -24.75 6.20 9.40
N ARG A 43 -24.91 7.52 9.41
CA ARG A 43 -24.06 8.48 10.15
C ARG A 43 -24.03 8.15 11.65
N GLU A 44 -25.19 7.86 12.24
CA GLU A 44 -25.29 7.47 13.66
C GLU A 44 -24.60 6.14 13.94
N ILE A 45 -24.70 5.16 13.01
CA ILE A 45 -23.99 3.90 13.16
C ILE A 45 -22.47 4.11 13.07
N TRP A 46 -22.00 4.95 12.13
CA TRP A 46 -20.59 5.33 12.03
C TRP A 46 -20.08 5.97 13.31
N ALA A 47 -20.78 6.96 13.84
CA ALA A 47 -20.43 7.65 15.09
C ALA A 47 -20.21 6.67 16.24
N ARG A 48 -21.11 5.68 16.39
CA ARG A 48 -20.98 4.63 17.42
C ARG A 48 -19.81 3.66 17.18
N VAL A 49 -19.53 3.33 15.92
CA VAL A 49 -18.46 2.38 15.57
C VAL A 49 -17.08 3.03 15.69
N LEU A 50 -16.94 4.27 15.21
CA LEU A 50 -15.71 5.06 15.26
C LEU A 50 -15.48 5.73 16.62
N ASN A 51 -16.50 5.77 17.47
CA ASN A 51 -16.48 6.45 18.76
C ASN A 51 -16.16 7.94 18.65
N ILE A 52 -16.78 8.61 17.68
CA ILE A 52 -16.69 10.06 17.44
C ILE A 52 -18.10 10.67 17.36
N PRO A 53 -18.29 11.97 17.64
CA PRO A 53 -19.60 12.61 17.55
C PRO A 53 -20.17 12.58 16.13
N ALA A 54 -21.46 12.30 15.95
CA ALA A 54 -22.09 12.27 14.63
C ALA A 54 -22.01 13.62 13.89
N SER A 55 -21.93 14.73 14.63
CA SER A 55 -21.78 16.08 14.09
C SER A 55 -20.43 16.35 13.44
N THR A 56 -19.40 15.52 13.69
CA THR A 56 -18.09 15.65 13.05
C THR A 56 -17.96 14.80 11.79
N ILE A 57 -19.03 14.09 11.39
CA ILE A 57 -19.03 13.20 10.23
C ILE A 57 -19.88 13.82 9.11
N SER A 58 -19.22 14.13 8.00
CA SER A 58 -19.81 14.68 6.79
C SER A 58 -20.11 13.58 5.76
N LEU A 59 -21.05 13.81 4.85
CA LEU A 59 -21.40 12.86 3.78
C LEU A 59 -20.23 12.38 2.90
N PRO A 60 -19.30 13.25 2.45
CA PRO A 60 -18.18 12.82 1.61
C PRO A 60 -17.05 12.17 2.41
N ASP A 61 -17.14 12.17 3.75
CA ASP A 61 -16.08 11.61 4.58
C ASP A 61 -15.93 10.12 4.29
N ASN A 62 -14.68 9.70 4.24
CA ASN A 62 -14.33 8.30 4.07
C ASN A 62 -14.19 7.65 5.44
N PHE A 63 -14.83 6.49 5.63
CA PHE A 63 -14.81 5.74 6.88
C PHE A 63 -13.39 5.47 7.39
N PHE A 64 -12.45 5.17 6.49
CA PHE A 64 -11.07 4.84 6.84
C PHE A 64 -10.25 6.08 7.16
N ASP A 65 -10.53 7.21 6.51
CA ASP A 65 -9.85 8.48 6.77
C ASP A 65 -10.24 9.04 8.17
N LEU A 66 -11.41 8.67 8.69
CA LEU A 66 -11.87 8.96 10.06
C LEU A 66 -11.41 7.95 11.13
N GLY A 67 -10.42 7.11 10.82
CA GLY A 67 -9.85 6.12 11.75
C GLY A 67 -10.51 4.74 11.71
N GLY A 68 -11.39 4.48 10.74
CA GLY A 68 -11.92 3.16 10.47
C GLY A 68 -10.84 2.17 10.01
N HIS A 69 -10.93 0.92 10.45
CA HIS A 69 -10.06 -0.18 10.01
C HIS A 69 -10.86 -1.47 9.86
N SER A 70 -10.23 -2.57 9.41
CA SER A 70 -10.93 -3.78 8.94
C SER A 70 -11.91 -4.40 9.96
N ILE A 71 -11.56 -4.36 11.25
CA ILE A 71 -12.41 -4.84 12.35
C ILE A 71 -13.62 -3.92 12.52
N LEU A 72 -13.40 -2.60 12.51
CA LEU A 72 -14.47 -1.61 12.60
C LEU A 72 -15.37 -1.64 11.37
N ALA A 73 -14.82 -1.85 10.16
CA ALA A 73 -15.60 -2.00 8.93
C ALA A 73 -16.51 -3.22 9.00
N THR A 74 -15.99 -4.35 9.50
CA THR A 74 -16.79 -5.57 9.71
C THR A 74 -17.91 -5.32 10.73
N ARG A 75 -17.58 -4.68 11.86
CA ARG A 75 -18.57 -4.28 12.88
C ARG A 75 -19.63 -3.35 12.31
N LEU A 76 -19.23 -2.36 11.51
CA LEU A 76 -20.11 -1.41 10.85
C LEU A 76 -21.11 -2.13 9.95
N VAL A 77 -20.67 -3.09 9.11
CA VAL A 77 -21.60 -3.87 8.28
C VAL A 77 -22.60 -4.64 9.14
N PHE A 78 -22.16 -5.27 10.23
CA PHE A 78 -23.07 -5.97 11.13
C PHE A 78 -24.08 -5.04 11.81
N GLU A 79 -23.65 -3.85 12.24
CA GLU A 79 -24.54 -2.85 12.84
C GLU A 79 -25.52 -2.26 11.82
N ILE A 80 -25.10 -2.06 10.56
CA ILE A 80 -25.99 -1.68 9.45
C ILE A 80 -27.05 -2.76 9.23
N ARG A 81 -26.63 -4.03 9.08
CA ARG A 81 -27.55 -5.16 8.87
C ARG A 81 -28.58 -5.25 10.00
N LYS A 82 -28.12 -5.12 11.24
CA LYS A 82 -28.95 -5.21 12.45
C LYS A 82 -29.91 -4.02 12.58
N THR A 83 -29.40 -2.79 12.46
CA THR A 83 -30.18 -1.57 12.72
C THR A 83 -31.18 -1.31 11.60
N LEU A 84 -30.80 -1.62 10.35
CA LEU A 84 -31.58 -1.30 9.16
C LEU A 84 -32.34 -2.49 8.58
N ALA A 85 -32.24 -3.66 9.22
CA ALA A 85 -32.86 -4.92 8.83
C ALA A 85 -32.65 -5.27 7.35
N VAL A 86 -31.41 -5.11 6.87
CA VAL A 86 -31.04 -5.25 5.45
C VAL A 86 -29.87 -6.22 5.31
N GLN A 87 -29.85 -7.02 4.25
CA GLN A 87 -28.69 -7.87 3.94
C GLN A 87 -27.79 -7.18 2.91
N VAL A 88 -26.69 -6.60 3.39
CA VAL A 88 -25.63 -6.01 2.57
C VAL A 88 -24.33 -6.82 2.67
N PRO A 89 -23.51 -6.95 1.62
CA PRO A 89 -22.30 -7.77 1.67
C PRO A 89 -21.26 -7.23 2.66
N LEU A 90 -20.41 -8.12 3.21
CA LEU A 90 -19.31 -7.71 4.10
C LEU A 90 -18.32 -6.74 3.42
N GLY A 91 -18.25 -6.79 2.10
CA GLY A 91 -17.48 -5.87 1.27
C GLY A 91 -18.05 -4.45 1.16
N LEU A 92 -19.25 -4.16 1.68
CA LEU A 92 -19.94 -2.89 1.50
C LEU A 92 -19.06 -1.69 1.83
N VAL A 93 -18.46 -1.69 3.02
CA VAL A 93 -17.68 -0.56 3.53
C VAL A 93 -16.43 -0.30 2.71
N TYR A 94 -15.94 -1.33 2.03
CA TYR A 94 -14.78 -1.24 1.15
C TYR A 94 -15.14 -0.71 -0.23
N ARG A 95 -16.31 -1.08 -0.76
CA ARG A 95 -16.78 -0.61 -2.08
C ARG A 95 -17.30 0.81 -2.02
N GLU A 96 -18.06 1.13 -0.98
CA GLU A 96 -18.72 2.42 -0.81
C GLU A 96 -18.35 2.98 0.57
N PRO A 97 -17.14 3.55 0.73
CA PRO A 97 -16.61 3.94 2.04
C PRO A 97 -17.17 5.28 2.55
N THR A 98 -18.22 5.82 1.93
CA THR A 98 -18.86 7.10 2.32
C THR A 98 -20.30 6.85 2.78
N ILE A 99 -20.85 7.76 3.59
CA ILE A 99 -22.26 7.65 4.04
C ILE A 99 -23.22 7.65 2.83
N ALA A 100 -22.96 8.50 1.84
CA ALA A 100 -23.78 8.58 0.64
C ALA A 100 -23.74 7.28 -0.19
N GLY A 101 -22.55 6.70 -0.34
CA GLY A 101 -22.36 5.43 -1.03
C GLY A 101 -23.06 4.27 -0.33
N MET A 102 -22.87 4.14 0.99
CA MET A 102 -23.53 3.09 1.77
C MET A 102 -25.04 3.21 1.76
N ALA A 103 -25.58 4.44 1.82
CA ALA A 103 -27.01 4.68 1.75
C ALA A 103 -27.59 4.17 0.42
N ARG A 104 -26.92 4.43 -0.70
CA ARG A 104 -27.34 3.96 -2.02
C ARG A 104 -27.42 2.42 -2.09
N GLU A 105 -26.40 1.74 -1.60
CA GLU A 105 -26.35 0.27 -1.58
C GLU A 105 -27.41 -0.34 -0.64
N VAL A 106 -27.66 0.30 0.51
CA VAL A 106 -28.69 -0.13 1.46
C VAL A 106 -30.09 0.06 0.88
N ASP A 107 -30.37 1.17 0.21
CA ASP A 107 -31.64 1.39 -0.48
C ASP A 107 -31.85 0.38 -1.62
N PHE A 108 -30.81 0.09 -2.40
CA PHE A 108 -30.86 -0.94 -3.43
C PHE A 108 -31.19 -2.32 -2.85
N ALA A 109 -30.56 -2.69 -1.74
CA ALA A 109 -30.84 -3.95 -1.05
C ALA A 109 -32.27 -4.01 -0.48
N ARG A 110 -32.81 -2.90 0.03
CA ARG A 110 -34.20 -2.79 0.52
C ARG A 110 -35.24 -2.89 -0.60
N GLY A 111 -34.94 -2.34 -1.78
CA GLY A 111 -35.79 -2.45 -2.97
C GLY A 111 -35.82 -3.84 -3.60
N GLY A 112 -34.85 -4.70 -3.27
CA GLY A 112 -34.77 -6.09 -3.73
C GLY A 112 -35.76 -7.04 -3.06
N ASP A 113 -36.12 -6.80 -1.80
CA ASP A 113 -37.01 -7.67 -1.01
C ASP A 113 -38.51 -7.44 -1.31
N LEU A 114 -38.88 -6.27 -1.81
CA LEU A 114 -40.27 -5.92 -2.17
C LEU A 114 -40.72 -6.45 -3.56
N ASN A 115 -39.77 -6.90 -4.40
CA ASN A 115 -40.05 -7.35 -5.77
C ASN A 115 -40.06 -8.88 -5.96
N LEU A 116 -40.03 -9.66 -4.86
CA LEU A 116 -39.96 -11.12 -4.92
C LEU A 116 -41.28 -11.82 -5.29
N GLU A 117 -42.42 -11.11 -5.38
CA GLU A 117 -43.70 -11.74 -5.75
C GLU A 117 -44.17 -11.50 -7.18
N ARG A 118 -43.49 -10.70 -8.02
CA ARG A 118 -43.83 -10.55 -9.44
C ARG A 118 -42.61 -10.31 -10.33
N GLY A 119 -41.93 -11.37 -10.73
CA GLY A 119 -40.85 -11.31 -11.72
C GLY A 119 -41.18 -12.07 -13.00
N THR A 120 -41.61 -11.39 -14.05
CA THR A 120 -41.65 -11.92 -15.42
C THR A 120 -40.24 -12.00 -16.01
N ALA A 121 -40.08 -12.75 -17.11
CA ALA A 121 -38.78 -13.02 -17.74
C ALA A 121 -37.99 -11.76 -18.17
N GLU A 122 -38.66 -10.62 -18.33
CA GLU A 122 -38.03 -9.31 -18.59
C GLU A 122 -37.24 -8.79 -17.39
N THR A 123 -37.67 -9.07 -16.15
CA THR A 123 -36.98 -8.63 -14.93
C THR A 123 -35.65 -9.38 -14.72
N LYS A 124 -35.52 -10.61 -15.22
CA LYS A 124 -34.25 -11.37 -15.20
C LYS A 124 -33.25 -10.86 -16.24
N ARG A 125 -33.71 -10.44 -17.43
CA ARG A 125 -32.86 -9.78 -18.43
C ARG A 125 -32.40 -8.40 -17.95
N ALA A 126 -33.29 -7.61 -17.37
CA ALA A 126 -32.95 -6.33 -16.75
C ALA A 126 -32.02 -6.48 -15.53
N ARG A 127 -32.01 -7.62 -14.82
CA ARG A 127 -31.03 -7.90 -13.74
C ARG A 127 -29.63 -8.22 -14.26
N SER A 128 -29.55 -8.89 -15.41
CA SER A 128 -28.28 -9.14 -16.10
C SER A 128 -27.75 -7.84 -16.72
N GLU A 129 -28.62 -7.06 -17.37
CA GLU A 129 -28.26 -5.78 -17.99
C GLU A 129 -28.03 -4.65 -16.97
N SER A 130 -28.68 -4.66 -15.79
CA SER A 130 -28.41 -3.68 -14.72
C SER A 130 -27.20 -4.03 -13.86
N GLN A 131 -26.82 -5.30 -13.72
CA GLN A 131 -25.48 -5.68 -13.24
C GLN A 131 -24.38 -5.30 -14.23
N LEU A 132 -24.70 -5.24 -15.53
CA LEU A 132 -23.81 -4.73 -16.59
C LEU A 132 -23.81 -3.19 -16.67
N ASN A 133 -24.90 -2.50 -16.28
CA ASN A 133 -25.05 -1.05 -16.40
C ASN A 133 -24.90 -0.23 -15.09
N LEU A 134 -24.56 -0.85 -13.95
CA LEU A 134 -24.03 -0.13 -12.76
C LEU A 134 -22.52 0.18 -12.86
N ALA A 135 -21.87 -0.19 -13.96
CA ALA A 135 -20.49 0.17 -14.30
C ALA A 135 -20.30 1.68 -14.63
N GLY A 136 -21.29 2.52 -14.37
CA GLY A 136 -21.29 3.95 -14.70
C GLY A 136 -20.67 4.88 -13.66
N LEU A 137 -20.15 4.36 -12.53
CA LEU A 137 -19.44 5.16 -11.50
C LEU A 137 -17.99 4.71 -11.23
N ASP A 138 -17.55 3.61 -11.81
CA ASP A 138 -16.15 3.21 -11.89
C ASP A 138 -15.83 2.97 -13.36
N ALA A 139 -15.29 3.98 -14.06
CA ALA A 139 -14.57 3.69 -15.29
C ALA A 139 -13.49 2.66 -14.93
N GLU A 140 -13.57 1.45 -15.48
CA GLU A 140 -12.56 0.42 -15.31
C GLU A 140 -11.19 1.07 -15.56
N VAL A 141 -10.38 1.22 -14.52
CA VAL A 141 -9.09 1.89 -14.65
C VAL A 141 -8.25 1.03 -15.58
N ASP A 142 -7.95 1.54 -16.77
CA ASP A 142 -7.03 0.89 -17.70
C ASP A 142 -5.58 1.16 -17.25
N TYR A 143 -5.18 0.49 -16.16
CA TYR A 143 -3.81 0.56 -15.65
C TYR A 143 -2.78 0.01 -16.64
N ALA A 144 -3.21 -0.77 -17.65
CA ALA A 144 -2.34 -1.19 -18.74
C ALA A 144 -2.07 -0.04 -19.72
N ALA A 145 -3.03 0.85 -19.97
CA ALA A 145 -2.76 2.09 -20.69
C ALA A 145 -1.80 3.00 -19.92
N GLU A 146 -1.92 3.04 -18.60
CA GLU A 146 -1.01 3.81 -17.74
C GLU A 146 0.44 3.31 -17.82
N LEU A 147 0.64 1.99 -17.90
CA LEU A 147 1.97 1.42 -18.17
C LEU A 147 2.60 2.00 -19.43
N GLU A 148 1.84 2.10 -20.53
CA GLU A 148 2.36 2.65 -21.78
C GLU A 148 2.67 4.15 -21.66
N ALA A 149 1.87 4.90 -20.89
CA ALA A 149 2.06 6.33 -20.68
C ALA A 149 3.29 6.66 -19.81
N VAL A 150 3.54 5.83 -18.78
CA VAL A 150 4.55 6.11 -17.75
C VAL A 150 5.92 5.49 -18.04
N ASP A 151 5.99 4.51 -18.96
CA ASP A 151 7.23 3.81 -19.30
C ASP A 151 8.25 4.74 -19.98
N ASP A 152 9.23 5.17 -19.20
CA ASP A 152 10.32 6.02 -19.63
C ASP A 152 11.33 5.22 -20.47
N GLN A 153 11.19 5.32 -21.80
CA GLN A 153 12.10 4.67 -22.75
C GLN A 153 13.54 5.18 -22.66
N THR A 154 13.79 6.33 -22.02
CA THR A 154 15.14 6.89 -21.88
C THR A 154 15.97 6.14 -20.83
N ILE A 155 15.31 5.46 -19.90
CA ILE A 155 15.97 4.55 -18.96
C ILE A 155 16.69 3.49 -19.80
N ALA A 156 18.02 3.50 -19.73
CA ALA A 156 18.91 2.61 -20.48
C ALA A 156 19.00 2.82 -22.00
N ALA A 157 18.50 3.93 -22.55
CA ALA A 157 18.52 4.21 -24.00
C ALA A 157 19.93 4.45 -24.59
N ALA A 158 20.91 4.88 -23.79
CA ALA A 158 22.23 5.31 -24.28
C ALA A 158 23.30 4.20 -24.32
N GLY A 159 22.92 2.93 -24.19
CA GLY A 159 23.86 1.83 -24.03
C GLY A 159 24.42 1.81 -22.60
N LEU A 160 23.88 0.93 -21.78
CA LEU A 160 24.33 0.79 -20.40
C LEU A 160 25.75 0.25 -20.33
N PRO A 161 26.56 0.68 -19.34
CA PRO A 161 27.86 0.06 -19.10
C PRO A 161 27.68 -1.43 -18.74
N PRO A 162 28.70 -2.29 -18.96
CA PRO A 162 28.65 -3.66 -18.50
C PRO A 162 28.36 -3.73 -17.01
N PHE A 163 27.39 -4.56 -16.62
CA PHE A 163 27.06 -4.76 -15.23
C PHE A 163 27.98 -5.80 -14.59
N SER A 164 28.59 -5.43 -13.46
CA SER A 164 29.15 -6.38 -12.50
C SER A 164 28.44 -6.17 -11.18
N PHE A 165 28.01 -7.26 -10.56
CA PHE A 165 27.38 -7.18 -9.23
C PHE A 165 28.41 -6.66 -8.21
N PRO A 166 28.06 -5.66 -7.36
CA PRO A 166 28.98 -5.14 -6.36
C PRO A 166 29.45 -6.22 -5.40
N SER A 167 30.73 -6.19 -4.99
CA SER A 167 31.22 -7.11 -3.96
C SER A 167 30.50 -6.85 -2.64
N LEU A 168 30.11 -7.92 -1.96
CA LEU A 168 29.48 -7.88 -0.64
C LEU A 168 30.45 -8.24 0.49
N ALA A 169 31.76 -8.26 0.20
CA ALA A 169 32.76 -8.51 1.22
C ALA A 169 32.83 -7.32 2.20
N PRO A 170 33.10 -7.56 3.50
CA PRO A 170 33.13 -6.48 4.49
C PRO A 170 34.08 -5.33 4.18
N ALA A 171 35.18 -5.60 3.46
CA ALA A 171 36.20 -4.61 3.10
C ALA A 171 35.79 -3.66 1.96
N ASP A 172 34.73 -4.00 1.21
CA ASP A 172 34.28 -3.22 0.05
C ASP A 172 33.20 -2.20 0.42
N HIS A 173 32.67 -2.26 1.65
CA HIS A 173 31.76 -1.28 2.25
C HIS A 173 30.58 -0.83 1.33
N PRO A 174 29.82 -1.74 0.71
CA PRO A 174 28.81 -1.33 -0.26
C PRO A 174 27.68 -0.53 0.42
N VAL A 175 27.15 0.46 -0.29
CA VAL A 175 26.07 1.33 0.19
C VAL A 175 24.73 0.88 -0.38
N PHE A 176 23.79 0.55 0.50
CA PHE A 176 22.43 0.20 0.13
C PHE A 176 21.51 1.41 0.22
N PHE A 177 20.60 1.55 -0.74
CA PHE A 177 19.44 2.42 -0.62
C PHE A 177 18.19 1.59 -0.36
N LEU A 178 17.53 1.82 0.78
CA LEU A 178 16.32 1.09 1.19
C LEU A 178 15.12 2.02 1.26
N THR A 179 14.08 1.75 0.49
CA THR A 179 12.78 2.41 0.66
C THR A 179 11.86 1.62 1.58
N GLY A 180 11.02 2.30 2.34
CA GLY A 180 10.00 1.64 3.18
C GLY A 180 10.56 0.97 4.44
N ALA A 181 11.70 1.41 4.95
CA ALA A 181 12.34 0.88 6.17
C ALA A 181 11.49 1.06 7.44
N THR A 182 10.58 2.05 7.47
CA THR A 182 9.61 2.26 8.55
C THR A 182 8.36 1.38 8.44
N GLY A 183 8.25 0.60 7.37
CA GLY A 183 7.20 -0.41 7.22
C GLY A 183 7.58 -1.72 7.94
N PHE A 184 6.62 -2.63 8.02
CA PHE A 184 6.78 -3.90 8.70
C PHE A 184 7.96 -4.73 8.14
N LEU A 185 7.89 -5.14 6.87
CA LEU A 185 8.96 -5.90 6.20
C LEU A 185 10.27 -5.10 6.09
N GLY A 186 10.16 -3.77 5.98
CA GLY A 186 11.31 -2.89 5.85
C GLY A 186 12.24 -2.90 7.07
N ALA A 187 11.69 -3.05 8.28
CA ALA A 187 12.48 -3.17 9.50
C ALA A 187 13.42 -4.39 9.44
N PHE A 188 12.88 -5.53 9.02
CA PHE A 188 13.63 -6.78 8.92
C PHE A 188 14.62 -6.79 7.75
N ILE A 189 14.30 -6.10 6.65
CA ILE A 189 15.27 -5.88 5.56
C ILE A 189 16.43 -5.03 6.08
N LEU A 190 16.16 -3.92 6.77
CA LEU A 190 17.19 -3.05 7.34
C LEU A 190 18.12 -3.83 8.29
N ASP A 191 17.52 -4.57 9.23
CA ASP A 191 18.24 -5.44 10.15
C ASP A 191 19.11 -6.49 9.43
N THR A 192 18.53 -7.18 8.44
CA THR A 192 19.25 -8.19 7.67
C THR A 192 20.44 -7.57 6.94
N LEU A 193 20.27 -6.40 6.30
CA LEU A 193 21.34 -5.72 5.59
C LEU A 193 22.49 -5.35 6.54
N LEU A 194 22.17 -4.76 7.68
CA LEU A 194 23.19 -4.27 8.63
C LEU A 194 23.89 -5.38 9.40
N ARG A 195 23.19 -6.47 9.75
CA ARG A 195 23.79 -7.63 10.42
C ARG A 195 24.59 -8.51 9.47
N ARG A 196 24.06 -8.78 8.27
CA ARG A 196 24.71 -9.68 7.31
C ARG A 196 25.90 -9.03 6.63
N TYR A 197 25.83 -7.72 6.37
CA TYR A 197 26.87 -6.96 5.70
C TYR A 197 27.43 -5.91 6.66
N SER A 198 28.21 -6.38 7.65
CA SER A 198 28.72 -5.55 8.75
C SER A 198 29.62 -4.37 8.33
N GLY A 199 30.18 -4.40 7.11
CA GLY A 199 30.93 -3.27 6.55
C GLY A 199 30.07 -2.23 5.83
N SER A 200 28.78 -2.50 5.62
CA SER A 200 27.92 -1.68 4.75
C SER A 200 27.20 -0.55 5.47
N LYS A 201 26.88 0.48 4.69
CA LYS A 201 25.97 1.57 5.05
C LYS A 201 24.61 1.36 4.39
N VAL A 202 23.53 1.73 5.08
CA VAL A 202 22.17 1.75 4.54
C VAL A 202 21.60 3.16 4.62
N VAL A 203 21.39 3.77 3.46
CA VAL A 203 20.66 5.03 3.29
C VAL A 203 19.19 4.71 3.11
N THR A 204 18.32 5.33 3.90
CA THR A 204 16.88 5.03 3.91
C THR A 204 16.04 6.23 3.47
N LEU A 205 14.95 5.97 2.78
CA LEU A 205 13.92 6.96 2.48
C LEU A 205 12.83 6.92 3.54
N VAL A 206 12.63 8.03 4.25
CA VAL A 206 11.65 8.14 5.34
C VAL A 206 10.85 9.44 5.22
N ARG A 207 9.52 9.34 5.32
CA ARG A 207 8.64 10.52 5.33
C ARG A 207 8.67 11.19 6.71
N ALA A 208 9.51 12.20 6.93
CA ALA A 208 9.57 12.89 8.22
C ALA A 208 9.87 14.38 8.01
N PRO A 209 9.58 15.25 9.00
CA PRO A 209 9.86 16.68 8.88
C PRO A 209 11.35 17.02 9.01
N SER A 210 12.15 16.16 9.66
CA SER A 210 13.60 16.33 9.78
C SER A 210 14.36 15.00 9.79
N PRO A 211 15.67 14.98 9.46
CA PRO A 211 16.48 13.77 9.53
C PRO A 211 16.52 13.13 10.92
N ALA A 212 16.43 13.94 11.98
CA ALA A 212 16.36 13.44 13.36
C ALA A 212 15.05 12.68 13.60
N ASP A 213 13.91 13.22 13.14
CA ASP A 213 12.61 12.55 13.23
C ASP A 213 12.57 11.30 12.35
N ALA A 214 13.20 11.35 11.17
CA ALA A 214 13.33 10.21 10.28
C ALA A 214 14.07 9.05 10.96
N LEU A 215 15.21 9.35 11.59
CA LEU A 215 16.00 8.38 12.34
C LEU A 215 15.23 7.84 13.55
N GLN A 216 14.54 8.72 14.29
CA GLN A 216 13.72 8.29 15.44
C GLN A 216 12.61 7.33 15.00
N ARG A 217 11.96 7.58 13.86
CA ARG A 217 10.95 6.64 13.33
C ARG A 217 11.52 5.27 12.96
N LEU A 218 12.76 5.21 12.47
CA LEU A 218 13.44 3.93 12.22
C LEU A 218 13.73 3.20 13.52
N ARG A 219 14.28 3.91 14.51
CA ARG A 219 14.53 3.41 15.86
C ARG A 219 13.27 2.85 16.50
N ASP A 220 12.21 3.65 16.60
CA ASP A 220 10.93 3.24 17.18
C ASP A 220 10.36 1.99 16.50
N ASN A 221 10.46 1.91 15.17
CA ASN A 221 9.97 0.77 14.41
C ASN A 221 10.83 -0.47 14.62
N GLY A 222 12.15 -0.33 14.60
CA GLY A 222 13.08 -1.43 14.83
C GLY A 222 13.01 -1.96 16.26
N GLU A 223 12.93 -1.08 17.27
CA GLU A 223 12.75 -1.45 18.68
C GLU A 223 11.43 -2.19 18.90
N ARG A 224 10.32 -1.69 18.32
CA ARG A 224 9.02 -2.37 18.36
C ARG A 224 9.10 -3.80 17.79
N HIS A 225 9.96 -4.01 16.80
CA HIS A 225 10.16 -5.30 16.15
C HIS A 225 11.36 -6.09 16.71
N LEU A 226 12.05 -5.59 17.74
CA LEU A 226 13.22 -6.21 18.37
C LEU A 226 14.40 -6.45 17.40
N VAL A 227 14.56 -5.57 16.42
CA VAL A 227 15.55 -5.68 15.33
C VAL A 227 16.36 -4.39 15.15
N TRP A 228 16.57 -3.64 16.24
CA TRP A 228 17.35 -2.40 16.22
C TRP A 228 18.59 -2.53 17.09
N GLU A 229 19.70 -1.96 16.62
CA GLU A 229 20.95 -1.81 17.37
C GLU A 229 21.42 -0.36 17.26
N GLU A 230 21.67 0.30 18.41
CA GLU A 230 22.15 1.70 18.42
C GLU A 230 23.54 1.87 17.78
N ASP A 231 24.34 0.81 17.77
CA ASP A 231 25.68 0.83 17.18
C ASP A 231 25.63 1.18 15.68
N TRP A 232 24.54 0.89 14.99
CA TRP A 232 24.36 1.27 13.59
C TRP A 232 24.35 2.79 13.39
N VAL A 233 23.87 3.55 14.38
CA VAL A 233 23.84 5.01 14.34
C VAL A 233 25.21 5.57 14.75
N THR A 234 25.78 5.05 15.84
CA THR A 234 27.07 5.55 16.36
C THR A 234 28.23 5.26 15.39
N GLU A 235 28.14 4.17 14.62
CA GLU A 235 29.08 3.82 13.55
C GLU A 235 28.78 4.51 12.21
N GLY A 236 27.70 5.30 12.11
CA GLY A 236 27.33 6.00 10.87
C GLY A 236 26.86 5.07 9.74
N ARG A 237 26.38 3.86 10.08
CA ARG A 237 25.96 2.84 9.12
C ARG A 237 24.50 2.96 8.70
N VAL A 238 23.70 3.77 9.39
CA VAL A 238 22.32 4.08 9.00
C VAL A 238 22.16 5.58 8.80
N GLU A 239 21.65 5.95 7.62
CA GLU A 239 21.28 7.33 7.29
C GLU A 239 19.81 7.40 6.91
N ALA A 240 19.11 8.43 7.36
CA ALA A 240 17.69 8.62 7.12
C ALA A 240 17.44 9.92 6.34
N LEU A 241 17.16 9.79 5.04
CA LEU A 241 16.83 10.91 4.17
C LEU A 241 15.32 11.19 4.22
N CYS A 242 14.98 12.47 4.43
CA CYS A 242 13.59 12.92 4.47
C CYS A 242 13.03 13.05 3.05
N GLY A 243 12.03 12.23 2.72
CA GLY A 243 11.42 12.27 1.42
C GLY A 243 10.14 11.45 1.32
N ASP A 244 9.57 11.43 0.12
CA ASP A 244 8.31 10.77 -0.19
C ASP A 244 8.37 9.98 -1.50
N LEU A 245 7.85 8.76 -1.48
CA LEU A 245 7.83 7.88 -2.66
C LEU A 245 7.06 8.47 -3.85
N GLY A 246 6.00 9.24 -3.60
CA GLY A 246 5.16 9.82 -4.63
C GLY A 246 5.71 11.11 -5.23
N SER A 247 6.75 11.69 -4.63
CA SER A 247 7.38 12.93 -5.09
C SER A 247 8.44 12.66 -6.15
N ALA A 248 8.61 13.60 -7.10
CA ALA A 248 9.70 13.56 -8.05
C ALA A 248 11.05 13.50 -7.32
N LYS A 249 11.96 12.62 -7.75
CA LYS A 249 13.25 12.38 -7.08
C LYS A 249 13.12 12.11 -5.57
N PHE A 250 12.02 11.47 -5.17
CA PHE A 250 11.62 11.25 -3.78
C PHE A 250 11.43 12.53 -2.94
N GLY A 251 11.30 13.69 -3.57
CA GLY A 251 11.22 14.99 -2.88
C GLY A 251 12.58 15.55 -2.45
N PHE A 252 13.68 14.91 -2.85
CA PHE A 252 15.02 15.44 -2.62
C PHE A 252 15.33 16.61 -3.55
N ASP A 253 16.12 17.56 -3.05
CA ASP A 253 16.71 18.59 -3.89
C ASP A 253 17.79 18.00 -4.82
N ALA A 254 18.34 18.84 -5.69
CA ALA A 254 19.31 18.40 -6.69
C ALA A 254 20.62 17.91 -6.07
N GLU A 255 21.04 18.47 -4.94
CA GLU A 255 22.31 18.12 -4.28
C GLU A 255 22.20 16.75 -3.61
N VAL A 256 21.14 16.54 -2.82
CA VAL A 256 20.86 15.26 -2.15
C VAL A 256 20.64 14.15 -3.19
N TRP A 257 19.87 14.41 -4.24
CA TRP A 257 19.64 13.43 -5.30
C TRP A 257 20.93 13.01 -6.01
N GLU A 258 21.79 13.98 -6.33
CA GLU A 258 23.05 13.75 -7.04
C GLU A 258 24.08 13.03 -6.15
N GLY A 259 24.14 13.39 -4.86
CA GLY A 259 24.95 12.69 -3.87
C GLY A 259 24.52 11.23 -3.73
N LEU A 260 23.22 11.00 -3.51
CA LEU A 260 22.64 9.66 -3.39
C LEU A 260 22.94 8.80 -4.63
N ALA A 261 22.79 9.37 -5.83
CA ALA A 261 23.00 8.64 -7.06
C ALA A 261 24.46 8.21 -7.29
N LYS A 262 25.43 8.94 -6.74
CA LYS A 262 26.86 8.60 -6.79
C LYS A 262 27.27 7.61 -5.72
N GLU A 263 26.69 7.73 -4.53
CA GLU A 263 27.09 6.94 -3.36
C GLU A 263 26.49 5.52 -3.37
N VAL A 264 25.24 5.36 -3.81
CA VAL A 264 24.53 4.09 -3.69
C VAL A 264 25.07 3.04 -4.65
N ASP A 265 25.30 1.83 -4.15
CA ASP A 265 25.71 0.69 -4.97
C ASP A 265 24.53 -0.23 -5.30
N ILE A 266 23.61 -0.43 -4.34
CA ILE A 266 22.53 -1.42 -4.43
C ILE A 266 21.22 -0.79 -3.97
N ILE A 267 20.12 -1.03 -4.68
CA ILE A 267 18.80 -0.49 -4.32
C ILE A 267 17.87 -1.63 -3.91
N VAL A 268 17.26 -1.52 -2.73
CA VAL A 268 16.16 -2.36 -2.27
C VAL A 268 14.89 -1.51 -2.20
N HIS A 269 14.04 -1.63 -3.22
CA HIS A 269 12.79 -0.90 -3.31
C HIS A 269 11.65 -1.71 -2.68
N ASN A 270 11.49 -1.56 -1.36
CA ASN A 270 10.44 -2.21 -0.57
C ASN A 270 9.23 -1.29 -0.31
N GLY A 271 9.45 0.02 -0.24
CA GLY A 271 8.43 1.00 0.07
C GLY A 271 7.27 0.98 -0.91
N ALA A 272 6.06 0.93 -0.36
CA ALA A 272 4.80 1.03 -1.07
C ALA A 272 3.72 1.57 -0.12
N LEU A 273 2.71 2.26 -0.66
CA LEU A 273 1.46 2.49 0.03
C LEU A 273 0.57 1.25 -0.16
N VAL A 274 0.43 0.46 0.90
CA VAL A 274 -0.38 -0.76 0.91
C VAL A 274 -1.75 -0.42 1.50
N HIS A 275 -2.76 -0.29 0.64
CA HIS A 275 -4.13 -0.09 1.08
C HIS A 275 -5.08 -0.88 0.18
N TRP A 276 -5.81 -1.83 0.76
CA TRP A 276 -6.64 -2.80 0.03
C TRP A 276 -7.91 -2.22 -0.59
N VAL A 277 -8.23 -0.98 -0.21
CA VAL A 277 -9.47 -0.29 -0.58
C VAL A 277 -9.21 0.87 -1.53
N TYR A 278 -8.01 1.44 -1.47
CA TYR A 278 -7.77 2.67 -2.22
C TYR A 278 -7.77 2.37 -3.71
N PRO A 279 -8.44 3.22 -4.51
CA PRO A 279 -8.44 3.08 -5.95
C PRO A 279 -7.01 3.32 -6.48
N TYR A 280 -6.76 2.81 -7.68
CA TYR A 280 -5.46 2.90 -8.36
C TYR A 280 -4.81 4.28 -8.26
N HIS A 281 -5.55 5.35 -8.58
CA HIS A 281 -5.01 6.70 -8.65
C HIS A 281 -4.48 7.22 -7.30
N LYS A 282 -5.05 6.80 -6.16
CA LYS A 282 -4.53 7.16 -4.82
C LYS A 282 -3.23 6.44 -4.48
N LEU A 283 -3.00 5.28 -5.08
CA LEU A 283 -1.82 4.43 -4.86
C LEU A 283 -0.74 4.64 -5.93
N TYR A 284 -1.12 5.24 -7.07
CA TYR A 284 -0.29 5.39 -8.26
C TYR A 284 1.05 6.07 -7.97
N ALA A 285 1.03 7.25 -7.36
CA ALA A 285 2.25 8.02 -7.12
C ALA A 285 3.29 7.22 -6.29
N PRO A 286 2.98 6.75 -5.06
CA PRO A 286 3.97 6.03 -4.26
C PRO A 286 4.37 4.66 -4.83
N ASN A 287 3.48 3.97 -5.55
CA ASN A 287 3.73 2.59 -5.98
C ASN A 287 4.26 2.47 -7.42
N VAL A 288 3.93 3.40 -8.31
CA VAL A 288 4.32 3.37 -9.73
C VAL A 288 5.41 4.41 -9.99
N LEU A 289 5.16 5.69 -9.69
CA LEU A 289 6.17 6.74 -9.89
C LEU A 289 7.38 6.56 -8.95
N GLY A 290 7.15 6.06 -7.73
CA GLY A 290 8.22 5.65 -6.82
C GLY A 290 9.13 4.59 -7.43
N THR A 291 8.56 3.56 -8.07
CA THR A 291 9.33 2.51 -8.78
C THR A 291 10.08 3.07 -9.98
N LEU A 292 9.47 3.95 -10.77
CA LEU A 292 10.15 4.62 -11.87
C LEU A 292 11.33 5.47 -11.37
N THR A 293 11.15 6.17 -10.25
CA THR A 293 12.20 6.96 -9.61
C THR A 293 13.36 6.07 -9.13
N SER A 294 13.06 4.89 -8.56
CA SER A 294 14.09 3.89 -8.23
C SER A 294 14.82 3.36 -9.46
N LEU A 295 14.13 3.13 -10.58
CA LEU A 295 14.77 2.74 -11.84
C LEU A 295 15.70 3.83 -12.39
N ARG A 296 15.28 5.10 -12.32
CA ARG A 296 16.13 6.23 -12.71
C ARG A 296 17.38 6.30 -11.86
N LEU A 297 17.24 6.18 -10.54
CA LEU A 297 18.38 6.12 -9.61
C LEU A 297 19.32 4.95 -9.96
N ALA A 298 18.77 3.78 -10.29
CA ALA A 298 19.51 2.58 -10.64
C ALA A 298 20.38 2.73 -11.91
N THR A 299 20.06 3.69 -12.77
CA THR A 299 20.74 3.93 -14.05
C THR A 299 21.57 5.21 -14.09
N LEU A 300 21.52 6.03 -13.05
CA LEU A 300 22.23 7.30 -13.00
C LEU A 300 23.67 7.08 -12.49
N HIS A 301 24.68 7.69 -13.14
CA HIS A 301 26.13 7.54 -12.90
C HIS A 301 26.71 6.15 -13.16
N HIS A 302 26.13 5.11 -12.58
CA HIS A 302 26.52 3.70 -12.74
C HIS A 302 25.32 2.79 -12.52
N LEU A 303 25.39 1.57 -13.04
CA LEU A 303 24.36 0.56 -12.84
C LEU A 303 24.36 0.05 -11.40
N LYS A 304 23.19 0.10 -10.77
CA LYS A 304 22.95 -0.41 -9.42
C LYS A 304 21.92 -1.53 -9.52
N PRO A 305 22.15 -2.74 -8.96
CA PRO A 305 21.12 -3.75 -8.96
C PRO A 305 19.91 -3.29 -8.14
N LEU A 306 18.72 -3.37 -8.76
CA LEU A 306 17.45 -2.98 -8.17
C LEU A 306 16.66 -4.22 -7.75
N HIS A 307 16.49 -4.41 -6.45
CA HIS A 307 15.67 -5.46 -5.87
C HIS A 307 14.29 -4.87 -5.51
N PHE A 308 13.28 -5.18 -6.32
CA PHE A 308 11.91 -4.70 -6.13
C PHE A 308 11.08 -5.70 -5.33
N ILE A 309 10.46 -5.22 -4.25
CA ILE A 309 9.51 -6.02 -3.47
C ILE A 309 8.09 -5.76 -4.01
N SER A 310 7.56 -6.78 -4.67
CA SER A 310 6.21 -6.82 -5.20
C SER A 310 5.26 -7.53 -4.24
N SER A 311 4.25 -8.24 -4.75
CA SER A 311 3.27 -9.01 -3.99
C SER A 311 2.66 -10.09 -4.89
N THR A 312 2.25 -11.21 -4.32
CA THR A 312 1.44 -12.20 -5.04
C THR A 312 0.09 -11.66 -5.51
N SER A 313 -0.35 -10.49 -5.04
CA SER A 313 -1.60 -9.85 -5.51
C SER A 313 -1.61 -9.51 -7.00
N VAL A 314 -0.45 -9.45 -7.66
CA VAL A 314 -0.36 -9.32 -9.13
C VAL A 314 -0.92 -10.54 -9.86
N LEU A 315 -1.20 -11.63 -9.15
CA LEU A 315 -1.76 -12.88 -9.68
C LEU A 315 -3.25 -13.05 -9.32
N ASP A 316 -3.87 -12.06 -8.68
CA ASP A 316 -5.27 -12.13 -8.20
C ASP A 316 -6.29 -11.91 -9.34
N THR A 317 -6.18 -12.69 -10.41
CA THR A 317 -7.14 -12.72 -11.52
C THR A 317 -7.65 -14.13 -11.77
N ASP A 318 -8.86 -14.22 -12.34
CA ASP A 318 -9.46 -15.51 -12.68
C ASP A 318 -8.60 -16.32 -13.66
N HIS A 319 -7.71 -15.67 -14.43
CA HIS A 319 -6.75 -16.34 -15.30
C HIS A 319 -5.82 -17.25 -14.50
N TYR A 320 -5.11 -16.71 -13.50
CA TYR A 320 -4.17 -17.48 -12.69
C TYR A 320 -4.88 -18.46 -11.75
N VAL A 321 -6.07 -18.09 -11.25
CA VAL A 321 -6.92 -19.03 -10.49
C VAL A 321 -7.27 -20.25 -11.34
N ARG A 322 -7.71 -20.05 -12.59
CA ARG A 322 -8.02 -21.16 -13.51
C ARG A 322 -6.79 -22.01 -13.80
N MET A 323 -5.63 -21.39 -14.04
CA MET A 323 -4.39 -22.14 -14.25
C MET A 323 -4.10 -23.06 -13.06
N LEU A 324 -4.23 -22.60 -11.82
CA LEU A 324 -4.00 -23.45 -10.64
C LEU A 324 -5.04 -24.58 -10.48
N THR A 325 -6.25 -24.42 -11.02
CA THR A 325 -7.30 -25.46 -10.96
C THR A 325 -7.18 -26.57 -12.01
N LEU A 326 -6.27 -26.43 -13.00
CA LEU A 326 -6.12 -27.38 -14.10
C LEU A 326 -5.24 -28.61 -13.78
N GLY A 327 -4.91 -28.87 -12.51
CA GLY A 327 -4.12 -30.05 -12.09
C GLY A 327 -2.63 -29.94 -12.40
N ASP A 328 -1.94 -31.06 -12.66
CA ASP A 328 -0.47 -31.15 -12.71
C ASP A 328 0.22 -30.29 -13.79
N GLU A 329 -0.52 -29.85 -14.83
CA GLU A 329 -0.05 -28.94 -15.88
C GLU A 329 -0.23 -27.45 -15.53
N GLY A 330 -1.06 -27.15 -14.54
CA GLY A 330 -1.42 -25.81 -14.11
C GLY A 330 -0.47 -25.22 -13.08
N ARG A 331 0.61 -24.56 -13.51
CA ARG A 331 1.59 -23.94 -12.61
C ARG A 331 1.82 -22.48 -12.99
N VAL A 332 1.87 -21.62 -11.99
CA VAL A 332 2.31 -20.21 -12.14
C VAL A 332 3.79 -20.16 -11.81
N ARG A 333 4.61 -19.64 -12.74
CA ARG A 333 6.06 -19.54 -12.59
C ARG A 333 6.47 -18.09 -12.33
N GLU A 334 7.61 -17.92 -11.66
CA GLU A 334 8.22 -16.60 -11.48
C GLU A 334 8.63 -15.96 -12.80
N SER A 335 8.82 -16.78 -13.85
CA SER A 335 9.15 -16.36 -15.21
C SER A 335 7.94 -15.93 -16.06
N ASP A 336 6.71 -16.05 -15.55
CA ASP A 336 5.52 -15.70 -16.32
C ASP A 336 5.47 -14.19 -16.62
N ASP A 337 4.98 -13.83 -17.81
CA ASP A 337 5.00 -12.47 -18.36
C ASP A 337 4.00 -11.50 -17.71
N LEU A 338 3.13 -12.02 -16.84
CA LEU A 338 2.04 -11.35 -16.17
C LEU A 338 0.90 -10.83 -17.06
N GLU A 339 0.80 -11.21 -18.33
CA GLU A 339 -0.26 -10.72 -19.23
C GLU A 339 -1.66 -11.20 -18.82
N GLY A 340 -1.77 -12.33 -18.11
CA GLY A 340 -3.02 -12.78 -17.47
C GLY A 340 -3.60 -11.80 -16.44
N SER A 341 -2.82 -10.80 -16.02
CA SER A 341 -3.22 -9.72 -15.12
C SER A 341 -3.20 -8.35 -15.77
N ARG A 342 -3.13 -8.28 -17.11
CA ARG A 342 -3.23 -7.01 -17.85
C ARG A 342 -4.57 -6.31 -17.59
N ARG A 343 -5.62 -7.09 -17.30
CA ARG A 343 -6.96 -6.63 -16.94
C ARG A 343 -7.52 -7.50 -15.82
N GLY A 344 -8.54 -7.01 -15.11
CA GLY A 344 -9.31 -7.81 -14.14
C GLY A 344 -8.74 -7.92 -12.72
N LEU A 345 -7.59 -7.31 -12.42
CA LEU A 345 -7.13 -7.13 -11.03
C LEU A 345 -8.14 -6.29 -10.24
N ARG A 346 -8.62 -6.83 -9.12
CA ARG A 346 -9.74 -6.26 -8.35
C ARG A 346 -9.34 -5.14 -7.38
N SER A 347 -8.08 -5.11 -6.94
CA SER A 347 -7.59 -4.11 -5.98
C SER A 347 -6.68 -3.09 -6.65
N GLY A 348 -6.81 -1.80 -6.29
CA GLY A 348 -5.90 -0.75 -6.76
C GLY A 348 -4.43 -1.07 -6.41
N TYR A 349 -4.19 -1.69 -5.25
CA TYR A 349 -2.85 -2.13 -4.85
C TYR A 349 -2.28 -3.16 -5.84
N GLY A 350 -3.01 -4.23 -6.14
CA GLY A 350 -2.59 -5.24 -7.12
C GLY A 350 -2.33 -4.64 -8.50
N GLN A 351 -3.21 -3.74 -8.96
CA GLN A 351 -3.05 -2.99 -10.21
C GLN A 351 -1.75 -2.19 -10.23
N THR A 352 -1.44 -1.41 -9.17
CA THR A 352 -0.18 -0.65 -9.11
C THR A 352 1.06 -1.54 -9.07
N LYS A 353 1.01 -2.68 -8.38
CA LYS A 353 2.12 -3.65 -8.34
C LYS A 353 2.33 -4.31 -9.70
N TRP A 354 1.27 -4.62 -10.43
CA TRP A 354 1.37 -5.14 -11.79
C TRP A 354 2.06 -4.12 -12.71
N VAL A 355 1.65 -2.85 -12.68
CA VAL A 355 2.30 -1.80 -13.50
C VAL A 355 3.79 -1.66 -13.13
N ALA A 356 4.10 -1.62 -11.83
CA ALA A 356 5.48 -1.56 -11.35
C ALA A 356 6.31 -2.77 -11.83
N GLU A 357 5.79 -3.99 -11.75
CA GLU A 357 6.49 -5.17 -12.26
C GLU A 357 6.72 -5.11 -13.78
N LYS A 358 5.73 -4.67 -14.56
CA LYS A 358 5.90 -4.52 -16.01
C LYS A 358 6.96 -3.47 -16.36
N LEU A 359 7.03 -2.35 -15.63
CA LEU A 359 8.11 -1.37 -15.77
C LEU A 359 9.48 -1.99 -15.50
N ILE A 360 9.61 -2.76 -14.41
CA ILE A 360 10.85 -3.47 -14.09
C ILE A 360 11.20 -4.49 -15.19
N MET A 361 10.23 -5.26 -15.69
CA MET A 361 10.46 -6.23 -16.76
C MET A 361 10.93 -5.55 -18.06
N ARG A 362 10.35 -4.42 -18.44
CA ARG A 362 10.80 -3.63 -19.60
C ARG A 362 12.21 -3.06 -19.37
N ALA A 363 12.50 -2.53 -18.19
CA ALA A 363 13.84 -2.07 -17.84
C ALA A 363 14.89 -3.20 -17.91
N ARG A 364 14.54 -4.42 -17.47
CA ARG A 364 15.41 -5.60 -17.61
C ARG A 364 15.68 -5.96 -19.07
N GLN A 365 14.68 -5.87 -19.95
CA GLN A 365 14.88 -6.05 -21.39
C GLN A 365 15.85 -5.02 -21.98
N ARG A 366 15.92 -3.82 -21.38
CA ARG A 366 16.88 -2.77 -21.73
C ARG A 366 18.24 -2.92 -21.03
N GLY A 367 18.46 -3.98 -20.24
CA GLY A 367 19.73 -4.30 -19.60
C GLY A 367 19.88 -3.82 -18.16
N VAL A 368 18.83 -3.26 -17.54
CA VAL A 368 18.88 -2.87 -16.11
C VAL A 368 18.93 -4.13 -15.24
N PRO A 369 19.91 -4.28 -14.32
CA PRO A 369 20.01 -5.41 -13.42
C PRO A 369 18.93 -5.30 -12.34
N ALA A 370 17.76 -5.90 -12.56
CA ALA A 370 16.67 -5.84 -11.60
C ALA A 370 16.09 -7.22 -11.27
N THR A 371 15.69 -7.39 -10.01
CA THR A 371 15.04 -8.59 -9.49
C THR A 371 13.69 -8.22 -8.93
N ILE A 372 12.67 -9.04 -9.23
CA ILE A 372 11.34 -8.93 -8.64
C ILE A 372 11.22 -10.03 -7.60
N VAL A 373 10.88 -9.67 -6.38
CA VAL A 373 10.52 -10.60 -5.30
C VAL A 373 9.04 -10.44 -5.03
N ARG A 374 8.27 -11.53 -5.05
CA ARG A 374 6.82 -11.52 -4.76
C ARG A 374 6.58 -12.24 -3.42
N PRO A 375 6.69 -11.55 -2.27
CA PRO A 375 6.29 -12.13 -1.01
C PRO A 375 4.82 -12.55 -1.06
N GLY A 376 4.52 -13.70 -0.46
CA GLY A 376 3.15 -14.09 -0.10
C GLY A 376 2.67 -13.30 1.11
N TYR A 377 1.87 -13.92 1.97
CA TYR A 377 1.46 -13.30 3.22
C TYR A 377 2.66 -13.01 4.13
N ILE A 378 2.79 -11.78 4.58
CA ILE A 378 3.79 -11.39 5.57
C ILE A 378 3.14 -11.56 6.95
N VAL A 379 3.57 -12.57 7.73
CA VAL A 379 2.93 -12.99 9.01
C VAL A 379 3.86 -12.88 10.21
N GLY A 380 3.84 -13.79 11.25
CA GLY A 380 4.41 -13.99 12.65
C GLY A 380 5.90 -14.46 12.91
N GLU A 381 6.83 -13.78 13.63
CA GLU A 381 8.30 -14.07 13.60
C GLU A 381 8.51 -15.45 14.15
N SER A 382 9.12 -16.34 13.36
CA SER A 382 9.21 -17.73 13.76
C SER A 382 10.07 -17.94 15.02
N LYS A 383 10.96 -17.00 15.35
CA LYS A 383 11.86 -17.06 16.52
C LYS A 383 11.35 -16.26 17.73
N SER A 384 10.89 -15.02 17.52
CA SER A 384 10.52 -14.10 18.60
C SER A 384 9.00 -14.04 18.88
N GLY A 385 8.18 -14.63 18.01
CA GLY A 385 6.73 -14.42 18.04
C GLY A 385 6.29 -13.01 17.62
N GLY A 386 7.22 -12.19 17.08
CA GLY A 386 6.97 -10.95 16.34
C GLY A 386 6.21 -11.23 15.03
N ALA A 387 6.56 -10.70 13.86
CA ALA A 387 5.90 -11.09 12.60
C ALA A 387 6.85 -11.60 11.42
N PHE A 388 6.81 -12.89 10.96
CA PHE A 388 7.44 -13.62 9.83
C PHE A 388 6.56 -14.74 9.20
N LEU A 389 6.83 -15.05 7.93
CA LEU A 389 6.43 -16.28 7.24
C LEU A 389 7.64 -17.23 7.10
N ILE A 390 7.36 -18.53 7.02
CA ILE A 390 8.28 -19.64 6.76
C ILE A 390 8.87 -19.53 5.34
N PHE A 391 10.19 -19.66 5.21
CA PHE A 391 10.86 -19.89 3.93
C PHE A 391 10.74 -21.38 3.56
N ALA A 392 10.06 -21.69 2.47
CA ALA A 392 10.14 -23.00 1.82
C ALA A 392 11.24 -22.93 0.73
N PHE A 393 12.48 -23.26 1.10
CA PHE A 393 13.47 -23.74 0.14
C PHE A 393 13.66 -25.23 0.38
N GLY A 394 13.03 -26.04 -0.49
CA GLY A 394 13.37 -27.44 -0.63
C GLY A 394 14.61 -27.54 -1.50
N SER A 395 15.71 -28.02 -0.91
CA SER A 395 16.87 -28.54 -1.61
C SER A 395 16.48 -29.74 -2.47
N GLY A 396 16.80 -29.67 -3.76
CA GLY A 396 16.79 -30.76 -4.73
C GLY A 396 17.78 -30.43 -5.83
#